data_AF-A0A495ZGS7-F1
#
_entry.id   AF-A0A495ZGS7-F1
#
_cell.length_a   1.000
_cell.length_b   1.000
_cell.length_c   1.000
_cell.angle_alpha   90.00
_cell.angle_beta   90.00
_cell.angle_gamma   90.00
#
_symmetry.space_group_name_H-M   'P 1'
#
loop_
_entity.id
_entity.type
_entity.pdbx_description
1 polymer ?
#
loop_
_entity_poly.entity_id
_entity_poly.type
_entity_poly.pdbx_seq_one_letter_code
_entity_poly.pdbx_strand_id
1 'polypeptide(L)'
;MDGLHIPKSERVNTVMEKNMVSMTQKMEVSMIGKVKMNTTKGLLVYTPLFVLIWLFGFAVLAYPEKIPENILKNGDFDLHLDGWHHWTHASATAIFLTEGNKVKPIVGKNAASIKISKAGDALWHIQFYQQPFTLEKGTTYTYSLWAKSEKPRNVTMRIMHQGDPWTVYAPKSINLSEEWKEFFITFDMPVDDVNSRAGIIMGIEKVDVWLDHIRLYEGEYVSDIEGAEPHAVQPTDKLTTTWASLKN
;
A
#
# COMPACT_ATOMS: atom_id res chain seq x y z
N MET A 1 -63.91 -26.81 3.75
CA MET A 1 -63.18 -26.07 2.70
C MET A 1 -63.31 -24.60 3.06
N ASP A 2 -62.74 -24.18 4.19
CA ASP A 2 -61.30 -23.87 4.36
C ASP A 2 -60.92 -22.69 3.46
N GLY A 3 -60.44 -21.54 3.89
CA GLY A 3 -59.86 -21.09 5.15
C GLY A 3 -58.85 -19.96 4.81
N LEU A 4 -58.52 -19.14 5.82
CA LEU A 4 -57.41 -18.17 5.89
C LEU A 4 -57.50 -16.85 5.10
N HIS A 5 -56.95 -15.71 5.53
CA HIS A 5 -56.50 -15.12 6.81
C HIS A 5 -55.89 -13.77 6.36
N ILE A 6 -56.28 -12.61 6.92
CA ILE A 6 -55.59 -11.33 6.70
C ILE A 6 -54.75 -11.06 7.95
N PRO A 7 -53.52 -10.50 7.89
CA PRO A 7 -53.41 -9.18 8.54
C PRO A 7 -52.29 -8.21 8.07
N LYS A 8 -52.64 -6.92 8.20
CA LYS A 8 -51.88 -5.80 8.83
C LYS A 8 -50.35 -5.85 8.79
N SER A 9 -49.71 -5.03 7.95
CA SER A 9 -48.37 -4.49 8.25
C SER A 9 -48.19 -2.99 7.90
N GLU A 10 -49.09 -2.39 7.13
CA GLU A 10 -48.86 -1.02 6.61
C GLU A 10 -49.43 0.12 7.48
N ARG A 11 -50.18 -0.19 8.55
CA ARG A 11 -50.72 0.83 9.50
C ARG A 11 -49.93 0.98 10.80
N VAL A 12 -48.84 0.23 11.00
CA VAL A 12 -48.05 0.29 12.25
C VAL A 12 -46.95 1.36 12.17
N ASN A 13 -46.34 1.57 11.00
CA ASN A 13 -45.20 2.49 10.85
C ASN A 13 -45.60 3.97 10.98
N THR A 14 -46.82 4.36 10.58
CA THR A 14 -47.28 5.76 10.62
C THR A 14 -47.63 6.23 12.04
N VAL A 15 -47.91 5.31 12.97
CA VAL A 15 -48.24 5.64 14.37
C VAL A 15 -46.96 5.77 15.22
N MET A 16 -45.92 4.97 14.91
CA MET A 16 -44.63 5.02 15.62
C MET A 16 -43.84 6.29 15.29
N GLU A 17 -43.82 6.74 14.03
CA GLU A 17 -43.18 8.01 13.64
C GLU A 17 -43.84 9.23 14.29
N LYS A 18 -45.17 9.27 14.34
CA LYS A 18 -45.91 10.39 14.96
C LYS A 18 -45.67 10.50 16.47
N ASN A 19 -45.50 9.37 17.14
CA ASN A 19 -45.22 9.32 18.58
C ASN A 19 -43.77 9.71 18.90
N MET A 20 -42.79 9.35 18.06
CA MET A 20 -41.40 9.78 18.23
C MET A 20 -41.25 11.29 18.10
N VAL A 21 -41.83 11.92 17.06
CA VAL A 21 -41.75 13.38 16.85
C VAL A 21 -42.41 14.15 18.01
N SER A 22 -43.53 13.64 18.56
CA SER A 22 -44.18 14.26 19.72
C SER A 22 -43.35 14.17 21.01
N MET A 23 -42.53 13.13 21.18
CA MET A 23 -41.66 12.99 22.35
C MET A 23 -40.45 13.91 22.27
N THR A 24 -39.88 14.10 21.07
CA THR A 24 -38.74 15.01 20.86
C THR A 24 -39.14 16.47 21.11
N GLN A 25 -40.31 16.90 20.65
CA GLN A 25 -40.80 18.27 20.85
C GLN A 25 -41.19 18.55 22.32
N LYS A 26 -41.64 17.54 23.08
CA LYS A 26 -41.93 17.69 24.52
C LYS A 26 -40.66 17.79 25.37
N MET A 27 -39.54 17.20 24.94
CA MET A 27 -38.27 17.33 25.66
C MET A 27 -37.64 18.72 25.49
N GLU A 28 -37.73 19.35 24.32
CA GLU A 28 -37.23 20.73 24.13
C GLU A 28 -38.02 21.76 24.96
N VAL A 29 -39.34 21.61 25.07
CA VAL A 29 -40.19 22.59 25.77
C VAL A 29 -40.10 22.46 27.30
N SER A 30 -39.65 21.31 27.83
CA SER A 30 -39.51 21.10 29.28
C SER A 30 -38.24 21.74 29.89
N MET A 31 -37.28 22.21 29.08
CA MET A 31 -36.04 22.84 29.55
C MET A 31 -36.13 24.38 29.67
N ILE A 32 -37.32 24.96 29.52
CA ILE A 32 -37.56 26.40 29.70
C ILE A 32 -38.47 26.60 30.92
N GLY A 33 -37.90 26.34 32.10
CA GLY A 33 -38.57 26.48 33.40
C GLY A 33 -37.92 27.55 34.28
N LYS A 34 -38.46 28.77 34.21
CA LYS A 34 -38.43 29.87 35.20
C LYS A 34 -37.30 29.88 36.25
N VAL A 35 -36.29 30.73 36.04
CA VAL A 35 -35.44 31.23 37.14
C VAL A 35 -35.94 32.60 37.58
N LYS A 36 -36.52 32.67 38.79
CA LYS A 36 -36.70 33.92 39.54
C LYS A 36 -35.34 34.35 40.09
N MET A 37 -34.88 35.55 39.72
CA MET A 37 -33.71 36.18 40.32
C MET A 37 -34.01 36.59 41.76
N ASN A 38 -33.30 36.02 42.73
CA ASN A 38 -33.14 36.59 44.07
C ASN A 38 -31.66 36.65 44.44
N THR A 39 -31.17 37.87 44.57
CA THR A 39 -29.86 38.28 45.05
C THR A 39 -29.58 37.74 46.45
N THR A 40 -28.55 36.91 46.61
CA THR A 40 -27.77 36.87 47.86
C THR A 40 -26.33 36.47 47.57
N LYS A 41 -25.38 37.25 48.09
CA LYS A 41 -23.93 37.09 47.91
C LYS A 41 -23.47 35.77 48.53
N GLY A 42 -22.87 34.90 47.73
CA GLY A 42 -22.22 33.67 48.17
C GLY A 42 -21.12 33.30 47.20
N LEU A 43 -19.88 33.35 47.66
CA LEU A 43 -18.68 32.93 46.93
C LEU A 43 -18.78 31.42 46.65
N LEU A 44 -19.09 31.05 45.42
CA LEU A 44 -19.17 29.66 44.97
C LEU A 44 -18.22 29.48 43.79
N VAL A 45 -17.13 28.78 44.07
CA VAL A 45 -16.07 28.41 43.13
C VAL A 45 -16.68 27.45 42.10
N TYR A 46 -16.99 27.94 40.91
CA TYR A 46 -17.31 27.10 39.75
C TYR A 46 -16.04 26.85 38.96
N THR A 47 -15.35 25.74 39.21
CA THR A 47 -14.44 25.18 38.21
C THR A 47 -15.30 24.63 37.07
N PRO A 48 -15.16 25.10 35.82
CA PRO A 48 -15.97 24.59 34.74
C PRO A 48 -15.49 23.18 34.41
N LEU A 49 -16.35 22.19 34.61
CA LEU A 49 -16.21 20.81 34.13
C LEU A 49 -16.37 20.76 32.59
N PHE A 50 -15.60 21.59 31.87
CA PHE A 50 -15.63 21.72 30.41
C PHE A 50 -14.27 21.38 29.75
N VAL A 51 -13.31 20.85 30.52
CA VAL A 51 -11.99 20.45 29.99
C VAL A 51 -11.84 18.92 29.84
N LEU A 52 -12.78 18.13 30.36
CA LEU A 52 -12.67 16.66 30.33
C LEU A 52 -13.03 16.00 28.99
N ILE A 53 -13.51 16.76 28.00
CA ILE A 53 -13.76 16.28 26.63
C ILE A 53 -12.64 16.70 25.66
N TRP A 54 -11.60 17.41 26.12
CA TRP A 54 -10.39 17.69 25.33
C TRP A 54 -9.20 16.78 25.66
N LEU A 55 -9.42 15.70 26.42
CA LEU A 55 -8.42 14.70 26.80
C LEU A 55 -8.82 13.25 26.49
N PHE A 56 -9.92 13.03 25.79
CA PHE A 56 -10.07 11.78 25.04
C PHE A 56 -9.54 12.06 23.65
N GLY A 57 -8.24 11.81 23.48
CA GLY A 57 -7.63 11.75 22.18
C GLY A 57 -8.53 10.94 21.26
N PHE A 58 -8.71 11.43 20.04
CA PHE A 58 -9.13 10.60 18.93
C PHE A 58 -8.16 9.42 18.90
N ALA A 59 -8.51 8.33 19.58
CA ALA A 59 -7.97 7.03 19.28
C ALA A 59 -8.52 6.74 17.89
N VAL A 60 -7.74 7.11 16.88
CA VAL A 60 -7.90 6.53 15.56
C VAL A 60 -7.76 5.04 15.81
N LEU A 61 -8.88 4.32 15.78
CA LEU A 61 -8.86 2.88 15.66
C LEU A 61 -8.20 2.64 14.30
N ALA A 62 -6.87 2.50 14.31
CA ALA A 62 -6.14 1.96 13.19
C ALA A 62 -6.59 0.51 13.07
N TYR A 63 -7.65 0.29 12.28
CA TYR A 63 -7.95 -1.05 11.82
C TYR A 63 -6.70 -1.52 11.06
N PRO A 64 -6.15 -2.71 11.38
CA PRO A 64 -5.02 -3.23 10.61
C PRO A 64 -5.47 -3.27 9.15
N GLU A 65 -4.72 -2.57 8.29
CA GLU A 65 -5.02 -2.52 6.88
C GLU A 65 -4.97 -3.95 6.34
N LYS A 66 -6.07 -4.39 5.71
CA LYS A 66 -6.17 -5.75 5.18
C LYS A 66 -5.08 -5.90 4.12
N ILE A 67 -4.22 -6.91 4.27
CA ILE A 67 -3.17 -7.19 3.27
C ILE A 67 -3.84 -7.42 1.91
N PRO A 68 -3.47 -6.61 0.89
CA PRO A 68 -4.09 -6.69 -0.42
C PRO A 68 -3.68 -7.98 -1.14
N GLU A 69 -4.56 -8.48 -2.02
CA GLU A 69 -4.28 -9.67 -2.81
C GLU A 69 -3.25 -9.37 -3.90
N ASN A 70 -2.24 -10.24 -4.04
CA ASN A 70 -1.22 -10.10 -5.07
C ASN A 70 -1.75 -10.55 -6.45
N ILE A 71 -1.75 -9.62 -7.40
CA ILE A 71 -2.05 -9.87 -8.82
C ILE A 71 -0.99 -10.80 -9.40
N LEU A 72 0.29 -10.58 -9.05
CA LEU A 72 1.38 -11.46 -9.47
C LEU A 72 1.32 -12.78 -8.69
N LYS A 73 1.75 -13.85 -9.36
CA LYS A 73 1.82 -15.21 -8.80
C LYS A 73 3.26 -15.60 -8.50
N ASN A 74 3.44 -16.48 -7.51
CA ASN A 74 4.75 -17.01 -7.13
C ASN A 74 5.79 -15.89 -6.87
N GLY A 75 5.38 -14.84 -6.15
CA GLY A 75 6.26 -13.72 -5.80
C GLY A 75 7.28 -14.05 -4.71
N ASP A 76 7.08 -15.16 -4.00
CA ASP A 76 7.93 -15.74 -2.95
C ASP A 76 8.90 -16.81 -3.48
N PHE A 77 8.81 -17.18 -4.76
CA PHE A 77 9.70 -18.11 -5.46
C PHE A 77 9.78 -19.53 -4.86
N ASP A 78 8.81 -19.92 -4.03
CA ASP A 78 8.74 -21.27 -3.46
C ASP A 78 8.38 -22.31 -4.53
N LEU A 79 7.73 -21.89 -5.62
CA LEU A 79 7.51 -22.67 -6.84
C LEU A 79 8.60 -22.39 -7.88
N HIS A 80 9.84 -22.21 -7.45
CA HIS A 80 10.96 -21.83 -8.31
C HIS A 80 10.64 -20.58 -9.14
N LEU A 81 10.87 -20.61 -10.46
CA LEU A 81 10.57 -19.52 -11.38
C LEU A 81 9.25 -19.74 -12.14
N ASP A 82 8.35 -20.59 -11.64
CA ASP A 82 7.07 -20.86 -12.30
C ASP A 82 6.28 -19.55 -12.50
N GLY A 83 5.80 -19.34 -13.73
CA GLY A 83 5.09 -18.12 -14.14
C GLY A 83 5.98 -16.90 -14.40
N TRP A 84 7.28 -16.97 -14.10
CA TRP A 84 8.22 -15.89 -14.38
C TRP A 84 8.93 -16.12 -15.72
N HIS A 85 9.14 -15.02 -16.43
CA HIS A 85 9.81 -14.97 -17.72
C HIS A 85 11.07 -14.13 -17.63
N HIS A 86 11.96 -14.35 -18.59
CA HIS A 86 13.18 -13.55 -18.72
C HIS A 86 13.46 -13.22 -20.18
N TRP A 87 14.30 -12.21 -20.38
CA TRP A 87 14.83 -11.84 -21.68
C TRP A 87 16.30 -11.45 -21.52
N THR A 88 17.14 -11.98 -22.40
CA THR A 88 18.56 -11.65 -22.46
C THR A 88 18.92 -11.29 -23.90
N HIS A 89 19.42 -10.08 -24.13
CA HIS A 89 19.90 -9.64 -25.44
C HIS A 89 21.18 -10.41 -25.84
N ALA A 90 21.45 -10.55 -27.14
CA ALA A 90 22.60 -11.31 -27.66
C ALA A 90 23.97 -10.79 -27.18
N SER A 91 24.07 -9.52 -26.77
CA SER A 91 25.30 -8.94 -26.20
C SER A 91 25.48 -9.23 -24.69
N ALA A 92 24.48 -9.82 -24.04
CA ALA A 92 24.45 -10.14 -22.61
C ALA A 92 24.36 -11.66 -22.37
N THR A 93 24.65 -12.08 -21.13
CA THR A 93 24.57 -13.47 -20.69
C THR A 93 24.27 -13.48 -19.18
N ALA A 94 23.12 -14.04 -18.84
CA ALA A 94 22.68 -14.22 -17.46
C ALA A 94 22.02 -15.59 -17.28
N ILE A 95 22.11 -16.16 -16.08
CA ILE A 95 21.40 -17.37 -15.67
C ILE A 95 20.37 -16.98 -14.62
N PHE A 96 19.13 -17.43 -14.80
CA PHE A 96 18.02 -17.20 -13.88
C PHE A 96 17.73 -18.51 -13.14
N LEU A 97 17.77 -18.48 -11.82
CA LEU A 97 17.54 -19.64 -10.95
C LEU A 97 16.96 -19.20 -9.61
N THR A 98 16.67 -20.14 -8.71
CA THR A 98 16.32 -19.83 -7.32
C THR A 98 17.41 -20.29 -6.35
N GLU A 99 17.70 -19.46 -5.34
CA GLU A 99 18.62 -19.81 -4.25
C GLU A 99 17.88 -19.82 -2.91
N GLY A 100 18.14 -20.82 -2.08
CA GLY A 100 17.51 -20.97 -0.77
C GLY A 100 18.28 -20.28 0.37
N ASN A 101 18.27 -20.89 1.55
CA ASN A 101 18.79 -20.34 2.82
C ASN A 101 20.12 -19.56 2.79
N LYS A 102 21.05 -19.87 1.87
CA LYS A 102 22.33 -19.14 1.75
C LYS A 102 22.16 -17.65 1.49
N VAL A 103 21.09 -17.25 0.80
CA VAL A 103 20.81 -15.83 0.48
C VAL A 103 19.85 -15.18 1.47
N LYS A 104 19.39 -15.94 2.46
CA LYS A 104 18.39 -15.53 3.46
C LYS A 104 17.16 -14.88 2.78
N PRO A 105 16.32 -15.66 2.09
CA PRO A 105 15.06 -15.17 1.55
C PRO A 105 14.25 -14.43 2.62
N ILE A 106 13.53 -13.41 2.19
CA ILE A 106 12.69 -12.56 3.02
C ILE A 106 11.38 -13.27 3.37
N VAL A 107 10.81 -13.97 2.40
CA VAL A 107 9.66 -14.85 2.58
C VAL A 107 9.96 -16.23 1.99
N GLY A 108 9.17 -17.24 2.37
CA GLY A 108 9.34 -18.59 1.83
C GLY A 108 10.72 -19.20 2.13
N LYS A 109 11.16 -20.09 1.24
CA LYS A 109 12.41 -20.85 1.32
C LYS A 109 13.41 -20.48 0.25
N ASN A 110 12.98 -19.77 -0.79
CA ASN A 110 13.75 -19.47 -1.99
C ASN A 110 13.65 -17.98 -2.33
N ALA A 111 14.65 -17.47 -3.05
CA ALA A 111 14.60 -16.18 -3.72
C ALA A 111 15.07 -16.32 -5.16
N ALA A 112 14.59 -15.49 -6.07
CA ALA A 112 15.13 -15.44 -7.43
C ALA A 112 16.58 -14.95 -7.41
N SER A 113 17.44 -15.60 -8.18
CA SER A 113 18.87 -15.30 -8.34
C SER A 113 19.17 -15.12 -9.82
N ILE A 114 19.71 -13.96 -10.17
CA ILE A 114 20.11 -13.59 -11.52
C ILE A 114 21.63 -13.46 -11.55
N LYS A 115 22.28 -14.48 -12.11
CA LYS A 115 23.73 -14.59 -12.23
C LYS A 115 24.21 -13.96 -13.53
N ILE A 116 24.94 -12.86 -13.45
CA ILE A 116 25.31 -12.08 -14.64
C ILE A 116 26.78 -12.32 -14.99
N SER A 117 27.02 -12.98 -16.11
CA SER A 117 28.38 -13.20 -16.63
C SER A 117 28.79 -12.14 -17.64
N LYS A 118 27.82 -11.59 -18.40
CA LYS A 118 28.01 -10.49 -19.35
C LYS A 118 26.78 -9.57 -19.32
N ALA A 119 26.95 -8.29 -19.01
CA ALA A 119 25.82 -7.40 -18.74
C ALA A 119 25.20 -6.74 -19.98
N GLY A 120 25.87 -6.82 -21.13
CA GLY A 120 25.57 -5.98 -22.29
C GLY A 120 25.85 -4.50 -21.99
N ASP A 121 25.26 -3.63 -22.80
CA ASP A 121 25.52 -2.19 -22.87
C ASP A 121 24.26 -1.33 -22.69
N ALA A 122 23.09 -1.95 -22.46
CA ALA A 122 21.87 -1.23 -22.07
C ALA A 122 21.12 -1.96 -20.94
N LEU A 123 20.41 -1.21 -20.10
CA LEU A 123 19.71 -1.76 -18.92
C LEU A 123 18.72 -2.86 -19.29
N TRP A 124 18.01 -2.71 -20.41
CA TRP A 124 17.02 -3.68 -20.87
C TRP A 124 17.63 -4.97 -21.44
N HIS A 125 18.95 -5.09 -21.55
CA HIS A 125 19.59 -6.30 -22.10
C HIS A 125 19.41 -7.53 -21.20
N ILE A 126 19.07 -7.35 -19.92
CA ILE A 126 18.72 -8.42 -18.99
C ILE A 126 17.42 -7.99 -18.32
N GLN A 127 16.37 -8.81 -18.46
CA GLN A 127 15.04 -8.53 -17.93
C GLN A 127 14.48 -9.76 -17.22
N PHE A 128 13.80 -9.54 -16.11
CA PHE A 128 13.05 -10.57 -15.37
C PHE A 128 11.67 -10.03 -15.03
N TYR A 129 10.61 -10.80 -15.32
CA TYR A 129 9.25 -10.24 -15.37
C TYR A 129 8.16 -11.30 -15.33
N GLN A 130 6.93 -10.87 -15.06
CA GLN A 130 5.73 -11.68 -15.19
C GLN A 130 4.70 -10.96 -16.07
N GLN A 131 3.98 -11.75 -16.88
CA GLN A 131 2.96 -11.31 -17.83
C GLN A 131 2.14 -12.53 -18.30
N PRO A 132 1.01 -12.32 -19.00
CA PRO A 132 0.25 -11.08 -19.06
C PRO A 132 -0.69 -10.95 -17.86
N PHE A 133 -1.12 -9.73 -17.55
CA PHE A 133 -2.22 -9.45 -16.62
C PHE A 133 -2.94 -8.16 -17.02
N THR A 134 -4.11 -7.93 -16.44
CA THR A 134 -4.94 -6.74 -16.72
C THR A 134 -4.74 -5.66 -15.66
N LEU A 135 -4.68 -4.41 -16.11
CA LEU A 135 -4.74 -3.21 -15.26
C LEU A 135 -5.85 -2.30 -15.79
N GLU A 136 -6.62 -1.72 -14.86
CA GLU A 136 -7.80 -0.91 -15.18
C GLU A 136 -7.50 0.58 -15.08
N LYS A 137 -8.02 1.37 -16.02
CA LYS A 137 -7.84 2.81 -16.03
C LYS A 137 -8.42 3.46 -14.78
N GLY A 138 -7.65 4.38 -14.20
CA GLY A 138 -8.04 5.16 -13.03
C GLY A 138 -7.88 4.43 -11.70
N THR A 139 -7.49 3.15 -11.73
CA THR A 139 -7.16 2.39 -10.52
C THR A 139 -5.72 2.70 -10.10
N THR A 140 -5.54 2.99 -8.81
CA THR A 140 -4.23 3.12 -8.19
C THR A 140 -3.66 1.73 -7.91
N TYR A 141 -2.43 1.47 -8.34
CA TYR A 141 -1.72 0.23 -8.07
C TYR A 141 -0.38 0.50 -7.38
N THR A 142 0.06 -0.45 -6.57
CA THR A 142 1.41 -0.49 -6.00
C THR A 142 2.16 -1.73 -6.48
N TYR A 143 3.33 -1.52 -7.10
CA TYR A 143 4.30 -2.58 -7.41
C TYR A 143 5.44 -2.52 -6.40
N SER A 144 5.66 -3.59 -5.64
CA SER A 144 6.75 -3.70 -4.68
C SER A 144 7.57 -4.98 -4.86
N LEU A 145 8.82 -4.93 -4.42
CA LEU A 145 9.73 -6.06 -4.41
C LEU A 145 10.83 -5.87 -3.37
N TRP A 146 11.29 -6.96 -2.78
CA TRP A 146 12.54 -6.99 -2.06
C TRP A 146 13.68 -7.28 -3.03
N ALA A 147 14.77 -6.52 -2.92
CA ALA A 147 15.94 -6.73 -3.75
C ALA A 147 17.25 -6.48 -2.99
N LYS A 148 18.28 -7.23 -3.39
CA LYS A 148 19.68 -6.98 -3.05
C LYS A 148 20.59 -7.36 -4.22
N SER A 149 21.86 -7.00 -4.14
CA SER A 149 22.86 -7.30 -5.15
C SER A 149 24.19 -7.71 -4.53
N GLU A 150 25.10 -8.28 -5.33
CA GLU A 150 26.41 -8.72 -4.84
C GLU A 150 27.29 -7.52 -4.42
N LYS A 151 27.08 -6.38 -5.09
CA LYS A 151 27.72 -5.09 -4.85
C LYS A 151 26.71 -3.97 -5.14
N PRO A 152 26.92 -2.75 -4.63
CA PRO A 152 26.05 -1.63 -4.98
C PRO A 152 25.93 -1.45 -6.50
N ARG A 153 24.70 -1.35 -7.01
CA ARG A 153 24.41 -1.22 -8.44
C ARG A 153 23.04 -0.59 -8.69
N ASN A 154 22.82 -0.12 -9.91
CA ASN A 154 21.52 0.42 -10.31
C ASN A 154 20.72 -0.59 -11.13
N VAL A 155 19.42 -0.62 -10.89
CA VAL A 155 18.43 -1.38 -11.68
C VAL A 155 17.18 -0.53 -11.86
N THR A 156 16.24 -0.96 -12.70
CA THR A 156 14.94 -0.27 -12.84
C THR A 156 13.81 -1.27 -12.80
N MET A 157 12.93 -1.11 -11.82
CA MET A 157 11.64 -1.80 -11.76
C MET A 157 10.63 -1.03 -12.60
N ARG A 158 9.74 -1.74 -13.31
CA ARG A 158 8.76 -1.08 -14.18
C ARG A 158 7.49 -1.90 -14.41
N ILE A 159 6.41 -1.19 -14.65
CA ILE A 159 5.16 -1.69 -15.23
C ILE A 159 5.03 -1.10 -16.63
N MET A 160 4.66 -1.93 -17.61
CA MET A 160 4.54 -1.53 -19.01
C MET A 160 3.56 -2.40 -19.80
N HIS A 161 3.14 -1.93 -20.97
CA HIS A 161 2.45 -2.74 -21.96
C HIS A 161 3.38 -3.80 -22.55
N GLN A 162 2.88 -5.03 -22.72
CA GLN A 162 3.60 -6.15 -23.31
C GLN A 162 3.35 -6.25 -24.82
N GLY A 163 3.89 -5.31 -25.58
CA GLY A 163 3.77 -5.27 -27.04
C GLY A 163 4.16 -3.90 -27.56
N ASP A 164 4.33 -3.76 -28.88
CA ASP A 164 4.56 -2.46 -29.51
C ASP A 164 3.40 -1.49 -29.19
N PRO A 165 3.66 -0.23 -28.77
CA PRO A 165 4.94 0.50 -28.76
C PRO A 165 5.73 0.43 -27.44
N TRP A 166 5.46 -0.56 -26.59
CA TRP A 166 6.14 -0.81 -25.31
C TRP A 166 5.97 0.30 -24.28
N THR A 167 4.77 0.90 -24.25
CA THR A 167 4.40 2.00 -23.35
C THR A 167 4.72 1.64 -21.90
N VAL A 168 5.55 2.46 -21.25
CA VAL A 168 5.90 2.30 -19.84
C VAL A 168 4.96 3.14 -18.99
N TYR A 169 4.30 2.51 -18.01
CA TYR A 169 3.35 3.18 -17.13
C TYR A 169 4.01 3.71 -15.86
N ALA A 170 4.87 2.91 -15.24
CA ALA A 170 5.47 3.27 -13.96
C ALA A 170 6.90 2.72 -13.85
N PRO A 171 7.93 3.48 -14.30
CA PRO A 171 9.33 3.15 -14.09
C PRO A 171 9.87 3.73 -12.76
N LYS A 172 10.67 2.96 -12.05
CA LYS A 172 11.43 3.43 -10.89
C LYS A 172 12.84 2.88 -10.89
N SER A 173 13.83 3.78 -10.99
CA SER A 173 15.23 3.41 -10.78
C SER A 173 15.50 3.24 -9.29
N ILE A 174 16.17 2.16 -8.94
CA ILE A 174 16.49 1.81 -7.56
C ILE A 174 17.96 1.41 -7.45
N ASN A 175 18.57 1.80 -6.33
CA ASN A 175 19.97 1.52 -6.02
C ASN A 175 20.00 0.33 -5.06
N LEU A 176 20.51 -0.80 -5.53
CA LEU A 176 20.64 -2.01 -4.73
C LEU A 176 21.90 -1.95 -3.87
N SER A 177 21.84 -2.64 -2.74
CA SER A 177 22.96 -2.88 -1.83
C SER A 177 23.12 -4.37 -1.55
N GLU A 178 24.15 -4.74 -0.81
CA GLU A 178 24.36 -6.12 -0.33
C GLU A 178 23.28 -6.59 0.65
N GLU A 179 22.57 -5.65 1.26
CA GLU A 179 21.44 -5.89 2.15
C GLU A 179 20.12 -5.87 1.39
N TRP A 180 19.22 -6.76 1.82
CA TRP A 180 17.83 -6.78 1.38
C TRP A 180 17.11 -5.49 1.77
N LYS A 181 16.47 -4.86 0.79
CA LYS A 181 15.59 -3.71 1.00
C LYS A 181 14.33 -3.85 0.17
N GLU A 182 13.23 -3.36 0.70
CA GLU A 182 11.99 -3.22 -0.06
C GLU A 182 12.00 -1.94 -0.87
N PHE A 183 11.57 -2.06 -2.12
CA PHE A 183 11.33 -0.96 -3.02
C PHE A 183 9.92 -1.05 -3.58
N PHE A 184 9.24 0.08 -3.71
CA PHE A 184 7.90 0.13 -4.28
C PHE A 184 7.69 1.36 -5.17
N ILE A 185 6.74 1.27 -6.09
CA ILE A 185 6.18 2.41 -6.82
C ILE A 185 4.66 2.31 -6.81
N THR A 186 4.01 3.39 -6.40
CA THR A 186 2.56 3.56 -6.49
C THR A 186 2.24 4.46 -7.67
N PHE A 187 1.24 4.10 -8.47
CA PHE A 187 0.88 4.83 -9.69
C PHE A 187 -0.61 4.67 -10.01
N ASP A 188 -1.18 5.71 -10.62
CA ASP A 188 -2.51 5.65 -11.21
C ASP A 188 -2.42 5.15 -12.65
N MET A 189 -3.17 4.11 -12.98
CA MET A 189 -3.14 3.53 -14.32
C MET A 189 -3.85 4.45 -15.33
N PRO A 190 -3.19 4.91 -16.41
CA PRO A 190 -3.76 5.92 -17.30
C PRO A 190 -4.75 5.35 -18.34
N VAL A 191 -4.69 4.05 -18.62
CA VAL A 191 -5.44 3.37 -19.68
C VAL A 191 -5.80 1.94 -19.25
N ASP A 192 -6.87 1.37 -19.79
CA ASP A 192 -7.13 -0.06 -19.64
C ASP A 192 -6.10 -0.83 -20.45
N ASP A 193 -5.47 -1.83 -19.83
CA ASP A 193 -4.48 -2.66 -20.49
C ASP A 193 -4.60 -4.12 -20.06
N VAL A 194 -5.14 -4.95 -20.96
CA VAL A 194 -5.34 -6.40 -20.75
C VAL A 194 -4.07 -7.23 -20.95
N ASN A 195 -2.97 -6.60 -21.37
CA ASN A 195 -1.71 -7.25 -21.71
C ASN A 195 -0.53 -6.48 -21.11
N SER A 196 -0.58 -6.28 -19.79
CA SER A 196 0.46 -5.63 -19.01
C SER A 196 1.56 -6.59 -18.58
N ARG A 197 2.71 -6.02 -18.23
CA ARG A 197 3.89 -6.69 -17.69
C ARG A 197 4.49 -5.90 -16.55
N ALA A 198 4.87 -6.58 -15.48
CA ALA A 198 5.67 -6.04 -14.38
C ALA A 198 7.01 -6.77 -14.30
N GLY A 199 8.07 -6.03 -14.05
CA GLY A 199 9.39 -6.64 -13.89
C GLY A 199 10.50 -5.65 -13.64
N ILE A 200 11.72 -6.13 -13.81
CA ILE A 200 12.94 -5.41 -13.52
C ILE A 200 13.95 -5.58 -14.65
N ILE A 201 14.71 -4.52 -14.94
CA ILE A 201 15.81 -4.51 -15.90
C ILE A 201 17.13 -4.20 -15.23
N MET A 202 18.18 -4.92 -15.63
CA MET A 202 19.43 -5.01 -14.88
C MET A 202 20.67 -5.35 -15.73
N GLY A 203 20.68 -4.91 -16.99
CA GLY A 203 21.90 -4.91 -17.83
C GLY A 203 22.95 -3.91 -17.36
N ILE A 204 23.93 -3.61 -18.23
CA ILE A 204 25.06 -2.66 -18.02
C ILE A 204 26.10 -3.11 -17.00
N GLU A 205 25.68 -3.60 -15.83
CA GLU A 205 26.58 -3.97 -14.74
C GLU A 205 26.65 -5.49 -14.54
N LYS A 206 27.88 -6.04 -14.49
CA LYS A 206 28.15 -7.45 -14.22
C LYS A 206 28.19 -7.68 -12.70
N VAL A 207 27.02 -7.62 -12.08
CA VAL A 207 26.83 -7.79 -10.64
C VAL A 207 25.56 -8.59 -10.41
N ASP A 208 25.64 -9.68 -9.66
CA ASP A 208 24.48 -10.55 -9.44
C ASP A 208 23.36 -9.82 -8.66
N VAL A 209 22.11 -10.22 -8.91
CA VAL A 209 20.91 -9.65 -8.29
C VAL A 209 20.07 -10.77 -7.68
N TRP A 210 19.52 -10.51 -6.50
CA TRP A 210 18.49 -11.35 -5.89
C TRP A 210 17.21 -10.55 -5.69
N LEU A 211 16.09 -11.21 -5.93
CA LEU A 211 14.75 -10.64 -5.79
C LEU A 211 13.90 -11.58 -4.94
N ASP A 212 13.04 -11.02 -4.13
CA ASP A 212 12.09 -11.78 -3.32
C ASP A 212 10.82 -10.97 -3.08
N HIS A 213 9.76 -11.64 -2.65
CA HIS A 213 8.49 -11.06 -2.23
C HIS A 213 7.95 -10.00 -3.20
N ILE A 214 7.82 -10.37 -4.48
CA ILE A 214 7.38 -9.45 -5.53
C ILE A 214 5.85 -9.37 -5.55
N ARG A 215 5.32 -8.15 -5.42
CA ARG A 215 3.90 -7.87 -5.29
C ARG A 215 3.42 -6.80 -6.25
N LEU A 216 2.25 -6.99 -6.84
CA LEU A 216 1.47 -5.95 -7.53
C LEU A 216 0.04 -6.04 -7.02
N TYR A 217 -0.52 -4.94 -6.55
CA TYR A 217 -1.87 -4.92 -5.99
C TYR A 217 -2.52 -3.55 -6.11
N GLU A 218 -3.84 -3.50 -5.96
CA GLU A 218 -4.62 -2.26 -5.93
C GLU A 218 -4.43 -1.51 -4.62
N GLY A 219 -4.36 -0.18 -4.72
CA GLY A 219 -4.25 0.73 -3.59
C GLY A 219 -2.84 1.23 -3.30
N GLU A 220 -2.75 1.98 -2.20
CA GLU A 220 -1.52 2.53 -1.66
C GLU A 220 -0.60 1.43 -1.10
N TYR A 221 0.67 1.78 -0.88
CA TYR A 221 1.65 0.85 -0.34
C TYR A 221 1.26 0.34 1.05
N VAL A 222 1.24 -0.99 1.19
CA VAL A 222 1.01 -1.70 2.45
C VAL A 222 2.22 -2.58 2.77
N SER A 223 2.84 -2.35 3.93
CA SER A 223 3.85 -3.25 4.49
C SER A 223 3.16 -4.49 5.06
N ASP A 224 3.57 -5.68 4.62
CA ASP A 224 3.06 -6.96 5.10
C ASP A 224 4.12 -7.79 5.85
N ILE A 225 5.31 -7.21 6.05
CA ILE A 225 6.40 -7.82 6.82
C ILE A 225 6.65 -6.97 8.06
N GLU A 226 6.37 -7.56 9.22
CA GLU A 226 6.58 -6.92 10.51
C GLU A 226 8.08 -6.63 10.74
N GLY A 227 8.41 -5.37 11.06
CA GLY A 227 9.81 -4.94 11.26
C GLY A 227 10.59 -4.64 9.98
N ALA A 228 9.96 -4.70 8.80
CA ALA A 228 10.53 -4.13 7.59
C ALA A 228 10.56 -2.60 7.69
N GLU A 229 11.74 -1.99 7.57
CA GLU A 229 11.91 -0.54 7.43
C GLU A 229 11.76 -0.17 5.93
N PRO A 230 10.61 0.36 5.47
CA PRO A 230 10.47 0.80 4.09
C PRO A 230 11.43 1.96 3.85
N HIS A 231 12.42 1.75 2.99
CA HIS A 231 13.29 2.83 2.55
C HIS A 231 12.55 3.65 1.48
N ALA A 232 11.69 4.57 1.94
CA ALA A 232 11.19 5.63 1.08
C ALA A 232 12.40 6.43 0.56
N VAL A 233 12.61 6.44 -0.76
CA VAL A 233 13.56 7.36 -1.39
C VAL A 233 12.99 8.77 -1.15
N GLN A 234 13.55 9.48 -0.19
CA GLN A 234 13.16 10.86 0.14
C GLN A 234 13.25 11.72 -1.14
N PRO A 235 12.15 12.37 -1.57
CA PRO A 235 12.24 13.40 -2.59
C PRO A 235 12.97 14.59 -1.99
N THR A 236 14.27 14.72 -2.27
CA THR A 236 15.13 15.91 -2.02
C THR A 236 14.56 16.90 -1.00
N ASP A 237 14.81 16.64 0.29
CA ASP A 237 14.53 17.64 1.30
C ASP A 237 15.39 18.86 1.04
N LYS A 238 14.68 19.93 0.68
CA LYS A 238 15.12 21.31 0.74
C LYS A 238 15.95 21.52 2.00
N LEU A 239 17.11 22.13 1.83
CA LEU A 239 17.90 22.71 2.91
C LEU A 239 17.03 23.68 3.73
N THR A 240 16.42 23.22 4.81
CA THR A 240 15.97 24.08 5.89
C THR A 240 16.96 23.96 7.03
N THR A 241 17.98 24.80 6.95
CA THR A 241 18.91 25.12 8.03
C THR A 241 18.12 25.68 9.22
N THR A 242 18.01 24.95 10.32
CA THR A 242 17.58 25.49 11.61
C THR A 242 18.79 25.71 12.52
N TRP A 243 19.10 26.99 12.73
CA TRP A 243 20.19 27.57 13.53
C TRP A 243 20.07 27.34 15.06
N ALA A 244 19.67 26.16 15.53
CA ALA A 244 19.26 25.98 16.93
C ALA A 244 20.15 25.11 17.83
N SER A 245 21.33 24.62 17.41
CA SER A 245 22.17 23.76 18.27
C SER A 245 23.59 24.25 18.60
N LEU A 246 23.88 25.54 18.46
CA LEU A 246 25.12 26.13 18.98
C LEU A 246 24.83 27.22 20.00
N LYS A 247 24.29 26.80 21.15
CA LYS A 247 24.53 27.44 22.45
C LYS A 247 24.53 26.38 23.53
N ASN A 248 25.73 25.93 23.90
CA ASN A 248 26.26 25.90 25.26
C ASN A 248 27.74 25.54 25.22
#